data_AF-A0ABD5A8L4-F1
#
_entry.id   AF-A0ABD5A8L4-F1
#
_cell.length_a   1.000
_cell.length_b   1.000
_cell.length_c   1.000
_cell.angle_alpha   90.00
_cell.angle_beta   90.00
_cell.angle_gamma   90.00
#
_symmetry.space_group_name_H-M   'P 1'
#
loop_
_entity.id
_entity.type
_entity.pdbx_description
1 polymer ?
#
loop_
_entity_poly.entity_id
_entity_poly.type
_entity_poly.pdbx_seq_one_letter_code
_entity_poly.pdbx_strand_id
1 'polypeptide(L)'
;MQTIKGFSIIINTGLTRSGAWMDINHIKDRNIRSCECRCGAVNLVCRGEPQRTSVCHCYECQKRTGSVFGVQALFPIEQVTLNGEVTSFSRISDTGSEVTYQFCPKCGTTMLLQSVAAADFYIVPLGLFKEQDFPLPSFSVYEERKHGWVKFDHQMSHYN
;
A
#
# COMPACT_ATOMS: atom_id res chain seq x y z
N MET A 1 29.53 -19.01 60.03
CA MET A 1 29.92 -20.13 59.14
C MET A 1 28.90 -20.15 58.03
N GLN A 2 29.15 -19.75 56.78
CA GLN A 2 30.34 -19.82 55.94
C GLN A 2 30.36 -18.58 55.02
N THR A 3 31.52 -17.96 54.92
CA THR A 3 31.89 -16.78 54.11
C THR A 3 31.99 -17.16 52.61
N ILE A 4 31.97 -16.27 51.60
CA ILE A 4 33.08 -15.39 51.18
C ILE A 4 32.64 -14.51 49.97
N LYS A 5 32.84 -13.18 50.08
CA LYS A 5 33.24 -12.10 49.09
C LYS A 5 32.39 -11.87 47.82
N GLY A 6 31.92 -10.66 47.51
CA GLY A 6 32.65 -9.39 47.26
C GLY A 6 32.81 -9.21 45.73
N PHE A 7 32.18 -8.24 45.05
CA PHE A 7 32.63 -6.85 44.95
C PHE A 7 31.51 -5.92 44.43
N SER A 8 31.44 -4.72 45.03
CA SER A 8 30.63 -3.56 44.62
C SER A 8 31.18 -2.86 43.38
N ILE A 9 30.30 -2.30 42.54
CA ILE A 9 30.45 -0.92 42.05
C ILE A 9 29.08 -0.25 42.04
N ILE A 10 28.95 0.82 42.84
CA ILE A 10 27.86 1.80 42.77
C ILE A 10 28.33 2.87 41.78
N ILE A 11 27.56 3.16 40.73
CA ILE A 11 27.44 4.53 40.22
C ILE A 11 26.00 4.82 39.83
N ASN A 12 25.54 5.90 40.42
CA ASN A 12 24.22 6.50 40.42
C ASN A 12 24.13 7.48 39.25
N THR A 13 23.15 7.34 38.35
CA THR A 13 22.56 8.48 37.63
C THR A 13 21.10 8.19 37.34
N GLY A 14 20.21 8.87 38.08
CA GLY A 14 18.78 8.75 37.92
C GLY A 14 18.31 9.11 36.52
N LEU A 15 17.36 8.33 36.03
CA LEU A 15 16.39 8.72 35.01
C LEU A 15 15.09 8.02 35.39
N THR A 16 14.19 8.80 35.98
CA THR A 16 12.82 8.41 36.30
C THR A 16 12.12 7.93 35.04
N ARG A 17 11.63 6.68 35.06
CA ARG A 17 10.79 6.08 34.00
C ARG A 17 9.51 6.90 33.86
N SER A 18 9.48 7.88 32.97
CA SER A 18 8.24 8.29 32.29
C SER A 18 8.17 7.50 30.98
N GLY A 19 7.30 6.48 30.94
CA GLY A 19 7.07 5.68 29.77
C GLY A 19 6.61 6.55 28.60
N ALA A 20 7.44 6.66 27.56
CA ALA A 20 7.02 7.16 26.27
C ALA A 20 6.12 6.09 25.62
N TRP A 21 4.83 6.17 25.88
CA TRP A 21 3.83 5.60 24.99
C TRP A 21 3.89 6.45 23.72
N MET A 22 4.69 6.05 22.74
CA MET A 22 4.54 6.60 21.40
C MET A 22 3.18 6.11 20.90
N ASP A 23 2.23 7.04 20.76
CA ASP A 23 0.97 6.78 20.10
C ASP A 23 1.24 6.10 18.76
N ILE A 24 0.87 4.83 18.64
CA ILE A 24 1.01 4.01 17.43
C ILE A 24 0.37 4.68 16.20
N ASN A 25 -0.62 5.54 16.44
CA ASN A 25 -1.26 6.36 15.42
C ASN A 25 -0.32 7.44 14.84
N HIS A 26 0.58 7.99 15.67
CA HIS A 26 1.54 9.02 15.27
C HIS A 26 2.73 8.43 14.47
N ILE A 27 3.00 7.11 14.60
CA ILE A 27 4.02 6.42 13.79
C ILE A 27 3.49 6.14 12.39
N LYS A 28 2.19 5.82 12.25
CA LYS A 28 1.56 5.57 10.95
C LYS A 28 1.59 6.77 10.02
N ASP A 29 1.59 8.00 10.54
CA ASP A 29 1.68 9.24 9.73
C ASP A 29 3.11 9.57 9.24
N ARG A 30 4.15 8.88 9.71
CA ARG A 30 5.55 9.21 9.36
C ARG A 30 6.06 8.59 8.06
N ASN A 31 5.32 7.65 7.47
CA ASN A 31 5.75 7.00 6.25
C ASN A 31 5.23 7.75 5.03
N ILE A 32 6.09 8.57 4.42
CA ILE A 32 5.78 9.24 3.16
C ILE A 32 6.44 8.43 2.03
N ARG A 33 5.65 8.09 1.01
CA ARG A 33 6.11 7.35 -0.18
C ARG A 33 5.83 8.18 -1.41
N SER A 34 6.77 8.18 -2.34
CA SER A 34 6.63 8.91 -3.60
C SER A 34 6.82 7.95 -4.75
N CYS A 35 5.95 8.05 -5.75
CA CYS A 35 6.07 7.27 -6.96
C CYS A 35 5.76 8.13 -8.18
N GLU A 36 6.20 7.67 -9.35
CA GLU A 36 6.11 8.42 -10.59
C GLU A 36 5.70 7.51 -11.75
N CYS A 37 5.13 8.12 -12.78
CA CYS A 37 4.87 7.42 -14.03
C CYS A 37 6.18 7.05 -14.73
N ARG A 38 6.12 6.15 -15.71
CA ARG A 38 7.32 5.65 -16.44
C ARG A 38 8.18 6.74 -17.06
N CYS A 39 7.59 7.89 -17.44
CA CYS A 39 8.32 9.01 -18.02
C CYS A 39 8.63 10.15 -17.05
N GLY A 40 8.27 10.02 -15.76
CA GLY A 40 8.49 11.03 -14.71
C GLY A 40 7.59 12.27 -14.77
N ALA A 41 6.69 12.40 -15.76
CA ALA A 41 5.86 13.59 -15.94
C ALA A 41 4.72 13.73 -14.92
N VAL A 42 4.34 12.64 -14.25
CA VAL A 42 3.28 12.60 -13.23
C VAL A 42 3.82 11.87 -12.01
N ASN A 43 3.61 12.41 -10.82
CA ASN A 43 4.01 11.80 -9.56
C ASN A 43 2.87 11.78 -8.55
N LEU A 44 2.95 10.84 -7.62
CA LEU A 44 2.10 10.74 -6.44
C LEU A 44 2.96 10.84 -5.19
N VAL A 45 2.41 11.48 -4.16
CA VAL A 45 2.89 11.40 -2.79
C VAL A 45 1.79 10.77 -1.95
N CYS A 46 2.10 9.64 -1.31
CA CYS A 46 1.21 8.92 -0.41
C CYS A 46 1.74 9.05 1.02
N ARG A 47 0.89 9.51 1.94
CA ARG A 47 1.20 9.65 3.37
C ARG A 47 0.64 8.48 4.17
N GLY A 48 1.45 7.96 5.07
CA GLY A 48 1.16 6.83 5.92
C GLY A 48 1.11 5.48 5.20
N GLU A 49 0.62 4.47 5.92
CA GLU A 49 0.45 3.12 5.38
C GLU A 49 -0.87 2.99 4.61
N PRO A 50 -0.91 2.19 3.53
CA PRO A 50 -2.16 1.87 2.88
C PRO A 50 -3.10 1.16 3.86
N GLN A 51 -4.39 1.46 3.77
CA GLN A 51 -5.42 0.75 4.51
C GLN A 51 -5.46 -0.74 4.11
N ARG A 52 -5.16 -1.02 2.84
CA ARG A 52 -5.18 -2.37 2.29
C ARG A 52 -4.23 -2.50 1.11
N THR A 53 -3.53 -3.62 1.03
CA THR A 53 -2.83 -4.08 -0.16
C THR A 53 -3.44 -5.39 -0.65
N SER A 54 -3.67 -5.50 -1.95
CA SER A 54 -4.37 -6.64 -2.53
C SER A 54 -3.82 -7.05 -3.88
N VAL A 55 -3.92 -8.34 -4.17
CA VAL A 55 -3.79 -8.91 -5.51
C VAL A 55 -5.20 -9.14 -6.05
N CYS A 56 -5.48 -8.61 -7.23
CA CYS A 56 -6.75 -8.80 -7.91
C CYS A 56 -6.53 -9.53 -9.23
N HIS A 57 -7.23 -10.65 -9.39
CA HIS A 57 -7.14 -11.52 -10.56
C HIS A 57 -8.24 -11.25 -11.60
N CYS A 58 -9.07 -10.20 -11.41
CA CYS A 58 -10.12 -9.89 -12.37
C CYS A 58 -9.53 -9.55 -13.75
N TYR A 59 -10.24 -9.89 -14.82
CA TYR A 59 -9.77 -9.67 -16.19
C TYR A 59 -9.42 -8.20 -16.49
N GLU A 60 -10.03 -7.25 -15.80
CA GLU A 60 -9.73 -5.84 -15.98
C GLU A 60 -8.44 -5.40 -15.29
N CYS A 61 -8.09 -6.02 -14.16
CA CYS A 61 -6.75 -5.88 -13.58
C CYS A 61 -5.69 -6.53 -14.46
N GLN A 62 -6.00 -7.67 -15.09
CA GLN A 62 -5.11 -8.33 -16.05
C GLN A 62 -4.89 -7.44 -17.29
N LYS A 63 -5.96 -6.99 -17.96
CA LYS A 63 -5.89 -6.10 -19.13
C LYS A 63 -5.15 -4.81 -18.84
N ARG A 64 -5.44 -4.14 -17.72
CA ARG A 64 -4.79 -2.87 -17.33
C ARG A 64 -3.28 -3.03 -17.18
N THR A 65 -2.84 -4.14 -16.59
CA THR A 65 -1.42 -4.33 -16.23
C THR A 65 -0.63 -5.06 -17.31
N GLY A 66 -1.29 -5.79 -18.20
CA GLY A 66 -0.65 -6.76 -19.09
C GLY A 66 -0.11 -7.99 -18.37
N SER A 67 -0.30 -8.09 -17.05
CA SER A 67 0.06 -9.24 -16.22
C SER A 67 -1.15 -10.14 -15.98
N VAL A 68 -0.93 -11.30 -15.36
CA VAL A 68 -2.01 -12.23 -14.97
C VAL A 68 -2.77 -11.80 -13.69
N PHE A 69 -2.37 -10.69 -13.07
CA PHE A 69 -3.08 -10.04 -11.97
C PHE A 69 -2.61 -8.58 -11.81
N GLY A 70 -3.39 -7.78 -11.08
CA GLY A 70 -2.97 -6.45 -10.64
C GLY A 70 -2.75 -6.41 -9.13
N VAL A 71 -1.62 -5.83 -8.70
CA VAL A 71 -1.37 -5.54 -7.28
C VAL A 71 -1.62 -4.07 -7.01
N GLN A 72 -2.33 -3.78 -5.92
CA GLN A 72 -2.85 -2.45 -5.66
C GLN A 72 -2.93 -2.14 -4.17
N ALA A 73 -2.65 -0.89 -3.83
CA ALA A 73 -2.66 -0.34 -2.49
C ALA A 73 -3.79 0.70 -2.37
N LEU A 74 -4.59 0.60 -1.32
CA LEU A 74 -5.73 1.47 -1.05
C LEU A 74 -5.33 2.51 -0.01
N PHE A 75 -5.42 3.79 -0.37
CA PHE A 75 -5.11 4.92 0.51
C PHE A 75 -6.34 5.83 0.65
N PRO A 76 -6.63 6.36 1.84
CA PRO A 76 -7.55 7.49 2.01
C PRO A 76 -7.20 8.63 1.06
N ILE A 77 -8.21 9.29 0.48
CA ILE A 77 -8.00 10.36 -0.52
C ILE A 77 -7.15 11.49 0.06
N GLU A 78 -7.39 11.86 1.32
CA GLU A 78 -6.64 12.90 2.02
C GLU A 78 -5.17 12.57 2.26
N GLN A 79 -4.76 11.31 2.05
CA GLN A 79 -3.37 10.86 2.17
C GLN A 79 -2.63 10.85 0.84
N VAL A 80 -3.29 11.08 -0.29
CA VAL A 80 -2.66 11.05 -1.61
C VAL A 80 -2.65 12.44 -2.23
N THR A 81 -1.51 12.85 -2.76
CA THR A 81 -1.37 14.06 -3.57
C THR A 81 -0.88 13.67 -4.95
N LEU A 82 -1.58 14.11 -6.00
CA LEU A 82 -1.22 13.89 -7.39
C LEU A 82 -0.68 15.18 -7.99
N ASN A 83 0.50 15.09 -8.61
CA ASN A 83 1.13 16.22 -9.30
C ASN A 83 1.39 15.85 -10.77
N GLY A 84 1.06 16.77 -11.67
CA GLY A 84 1.15 16.57 -13.11
C GLY A 84 -0.22 16.32 -13.75
N GLU A 85 -0.25 16.35 -15.08
CA GLU A 85 -1.47 16.19 -15.85
C GLU A 85 -1.81 14.70 -16.05
N VAL A 86 -3.07 14.34 -15.81
CA VAL A 86 -3.61 13.01 -16.09
C VAL A 86 -4.82 13.10 -17.00
N THR A 87 -5.00 12.06 -17.81
CA THR A 87 -6.26 11.82 -18.53
C THR A 87 -6.98 10.63 -17.89
N SER A 88 -8.28 10.50 -18.15
CA SER A 88 -9.15 9.54 -17.46
C SER A 88 -9.96 8.67 -18.41
N PHE A 89 -10.23 7.45 -17.95
CA PHE A 89 -11.16 6.51 -18.57
C PHE A 89 -12.05 5.90 -17.49
N SER A 90 -13.36 5.86 -17.70
CA SER A 90 -14.32 5.30 -16.74
C SER A 90 -15.07 4.13 -17.36
N ARG A 91 -15.42 3.15 -16.52
CA ARG A 91 -16.25 2.00 -16.90
C ARG A 91 -17.07 1.50 -15.71
N ILE A 92 -18.05 0.66 -16.00
CA ILE A 92 -18.78 -0.09 -14.99
C ILE A 92 -18.03 -1.37 -14.63
N SER A 93 -17.90 -1.66 -13.34
CA SER A 93 -17.30 -2.89 -12.81
C SER A 93 -18.29 -4.06 -12.83
N ASP A 94 -17.78 -5.27 -12.61
CA ASP A 94 -18.57 -6.50 -12.51
C ASP A 94 -19.62 -6.42 -11.38
N THR A 95 -19.41 -5.55 -10.38
CA THR A 95 -20.34 -5.29 -9.27
C THR A 95 -21.29 -4.13 -9.53
N GLY A 96 -21.30 -3.56 -10.74
CA GLY A 96 -22.18 -2.46 -11.14
C GLY A 96 -21.72 -1.06 -10.74
N SER A 97 -20.62 -0.92 -10.00
CA SER A 97 -20.09 0.38 -9.59
C SER A 97 -19.18 0.97 -10.67
N GLU A 98 -19.24 2.27 -10.89
CA GLU A 98 -18.30 2.95 -11.77
C GLU A 98 -16.89 2.94 -11.17
N VAL A 99 -15.90 2.75 -12.04
CA VAL A 99 -14.47 2.82 -11.74
C VAL A 99 -13.82 3.75 -12.75
N THR A 100 -13.17 4.79 -12.25
CA THR A 100 -12.40 5.76 -13.02
C THR A 100 -10.92 5.47 -12.88
N TYR A 101 -10.23 5.40 -14.01
CA TYR A 101 -8.79 5.19 -14.13
C TYR A 101 -8.15 6.51 -14.53
N GLN A 102 -7.08 6.91 -13.85
CA GLN A 102 -6.30 8.11 -14.19
C GLN A 102 -4.89 7.70 -14.61
N PHE A 103 -4.44 8.15 -15.78
CA PHE A 103 -3.16 7.74 -16.35
C PHE A 103 -2.40 8.90 -17.00
N CYS A 104 -1.08 8.77 -17.05
CA CYS A 104 -0.21 9.74 -17.68
C CYS A 104 -0.46 9.77 -19.20
N PRO A 105 -0.85 10.91 -19.79
CA PRO A 105 -1.15 10.99 -21.22
C PRO A 105 0.09 10.75 -22.10
N LYS A 106 1.29 11.01 -21.57
CA LYS A 106 2.56 10.86 -22.29
C LYS A 106 3.04 9.41 -22.41
N CYS A 107 2.84 8.60 -21.37
CA CYS A 107 3.42 7.25 -21.33
C CYS A 107 2.43 6.12 -21.04
N GLY A 108 1.15 6.43 -20.78
CA GLY A 108 0.09 5.46 -20.54
C GLY A 108 0.10 4.80 -19.17
N THR A 109 1.08 5.09 -18.30
CA THR A 109 1.11 4.53 -16.95
C THR A 109 -0.13 4.95 -16.17
N THR A 110 -0.91 3.97 -15.69
CA THR A 110 -1.99 4.21 -14.74
C THR A 110 -1.40 4.67 -13.41
N MET A 111 -1.87 5.82 -12.92
CA MET A 111 -1.38 6.42 -11.67
C MET A 111 -2.28 6.06 -10.50
N LEU A 112 -3.58 6.21 -10.63
CA LEU A 112 -4.54 5.81 -9.61
C LEU A 112 -5.90 5.47 -10.21
N LEU A 113 -6.72 4.78 -9.43
CA LEU A 113 -8.11 4.51 -9.74
C LEU A 113 -8.98 5.01 -8.58
N GLN A 114 -10.22 5.34 -8.89
CA GLN A 114 -11.26 5.64 -7.92
C GLN A 114 -12.52 4.86 -8.29
N SER A 115 -13.18 4.28 -7.29
CA SER A 115 -14.46 3.59 -7.49
C SER A 115 -15.53 4.21 -6.62
N VAL A 116 -16.75 4.32 -7.15
CA VAL A 116 -17.91 4.78 -6.38
C VAL A 116 -18.17 3.88 -5.16
N ALA A 117 -17.85 2.59 -5.23
CA ALA A 117 -17.99 1.66 -4.10
C ALA A 117 -16.96 1.89 -2.97
N ALA A 118 -15.89 2.65 -3.25
CA ALA A 118 -14.83 3.01 -2.30
C ALA A 118 -14.50 4.50 -2.46
N ALA A 119 -15.54 5.35 -2.40
CA ALA A 119 -15.46 6.74 -2.78
C ALA A 119 -14.44 7.57 -1.97
N ASP A 120 -14.18 7.17 -0.72
CA ASP A 120 -13.22 7.82 0.19
C ASP A 120 -11.76 7.40 -0.03
N PHE A 121 -11.51 6.54 -1.03
CA PHE A 121 -10.19 5.95 -1.26
C PHE A 121 -9.70 6.12 -2.69
N TYR A 122 -8.39 6.29 -2.81
CA TYR A 122 -7.66 6.03 -4.04
C TYR A 122 -7.01 4.66 -4.02
N ILE A 123 -7.07 4.01 -5.18
CA ILE A 123 -6.39 2.74 -5.45
C ILE A 123 -5.15 3.06 -6.28
N VAL A 124 -3.96 2.88 -5.70
CA VAL A 124 -2.68 3.11 -6.36
C VAL A 124 -2.09 1.76 -6.80
N PRO A 125 -1.71 1.57 -8.08
CA PRO A 125 -0.99 0.37 -8.50
C PRO A 125 0.32 0.22 -7.71
N LEU A 126 0.50 -0.93 -7.08
CA LEU A 126 1.65 -1.15 -6.20
C LEU A 126 2.99 -1.06 -6.97
N GLY A 127 3.00 -1.46 -8.24
CA GLY A 127 4.20 -1.45 -9.07
C GLY A 127 4.76 -0.07 -9.43
N LEU A 128 4.13 1.02 -9.00
CA LEU A 128 4.71 2.37 -9.10
C LEU A 128 5.74 2.63 -8.00
N PHE A 129 5.57 1.99 -6.84
CA PHE A 129 6.49 2.09 -5.71
C PHE A 129 7.73 1.24 -5.98
N LYS A 130 8.90 1.77 -5.64
CA LYS A 130 10.21 1.11 -5.83
C LYS A 130 10.71 0.49 -4.52
N GLU A 131 10.07 0.83 -3.42
CA GLU A 131 10.37 0.41 -2.05
C GLU A 131 10.13 -1.09 -1.88
N GLN A 132 11.15 -1.81 -1.42
CA GLN A 132 11.06 -3.26 -1.17
C GLN A 132 10.39 -3.59 0.16
N ASP A 133 10.30 -2.63 1.09
CA ASP A 133 9.68 -2.75 2.40
C ASP A 133 8.20 -2.33 2.41
N PHE A 134 7.55 -2.31 1.25
CA PHE A 134 6.13 -2.00 1.16
C PHE A 134 5.26 -3.12 1.77
N PRO A 135 4.16 -2.80 2.47
CA PRO A 135 3.26 -3.82 3.02
C PRO A 135 2.82 -4.88 2.00
N LEU A 136 3.08 -6.15 2.32
CA LEU A 136 2.71 -7.29 1.47
C LEU A 136 1.19 -7.35 1.26
N PRO A 137 0.71 -7.78 0.08
CA PRO A 137 -0.71 -7.95 -0.16
C PRO A 137 -1.34 -8.92 0.83
N SER A 138 -2.34 -8.50 1.61
CA SER A 138 -3.02 -9.37 2.57
C SER A 138 -4.32 -9.98 2.02
N PHE A 139 -4.73 -9.61 0.80
CA PHE A 139 -5.97 -10.04 0.17
C PHE A 139 -5.74 -10.50 -1.27
N SER A 140 -6.33 -11.62 -1.64
CA SER A 140 -6.40 -12.15 -3.00
C SER A 140 -7.87 -12.20 -3.42
N VAL A 141 -8.26 -11.47 -4.47
CA VAL A 141 -9.67 -11.32 -4.89
C VAL A 141 -9.87 -11.74 -6.35
N TYR A 142 -11.08 -12.18 -6.72
CA TYR A 142 -11.39 -12.82 -8.01
C TYR A 142 -10.59 -14.12 -8.24
N GLU A 143 -10.35 -14.91 -7.20
CA GLU A 143 -9.51 -16.12 -7.28
C GLU A 143 -10.02 -17.17 -8.27
N GLU A 144 -11.30 -17.18 -8.62
CA GLU A 144 -11.84 -18.03 -9.69
C GLU A 144 -11.22 -17.72 -11.07
N ARG A 145 -10.62 -16.53 -11.23
CA ARG A 145 -9.90 -16.08 -12.44
C ARG A 145 -8.36 -16.13 -12.29
N LYS A 146 -7.86 -16.64 -11.16
CA LYS A 146 -6.43 -16.78 -10.90
C LYS A 146 -5.84 -17.92 -11.74
N HIS A 147 -4.72 -17.64 -12.39
CA HIS A 147 -3.99 -18.68 -13.12
C HIS A 147 -3.38 -19.70 -12.14
N GLY A 148 -3.58 -21.00 -12.40
CA GLY A 148 -3.25 -22.08 -11.44
C GLY A 148 -1.79 -22.18 -11.00
N TRP A 149 -0.86 -21.65 -11.81
CA TRP A 149 0.58 -21.59 -11.50
C TRP A 149 0.95 -20.42 -10.57
N VAL A 150 0.07 -19.43 -10.38
CA VAL A 150 0.33 -18.30 -9.48
C VAL A 150 0.19 -18.76 -8.03
N LYS A 151 1.28 -18.65 -7.26
CA LYS A 151 1.35 -18.93 -5.83
C LYS A 151 1.98 -17.75 -5.10
N PHE A 152 1.50 -17.46 -3.91
CA PHE A 152 2.07 -16.47 -2.99
C PHE A 152 2.55 -17.24 -1.75
N ASP A 153 3.74 -16.91 -1.26
CA ASP A 153 4.44 -17.63 -0.18
C ASP A 153 4.17 -17.06 1.21
N HIS A 154 3.12 -16.24 1.35
CA HIS A 154 2.67 -15.66 2.61
C HIS A 154 1.16 -15.82 2.80
N GLN A 155 0.70 -15.62 4.04
CA GLN A 155 -0.73 -15.73 4.37
C GLN A 155 -1.54 -14.58 3.78
N MET A 156 -2.66 -14.92 3.16
CA MET A 156 -3.60 -13.97 2.57
C MET A 156 -5.04 -14.41 2.85
N SER A 157 -5.95 -13.46 2.89
CA SER A 157 -7.38 -13.73 2.82
C SER A 157 -7.79 -13.92 1.36
N HIS A 158 -8.55 -14.97 1.06
CA HIS A 158 -8.92 -15.37 -0.30
C HIS A 158 -10.41 -15.13 -0.56
N TYR A 159 -10.71 -14.52 -1.71
CA TYR A 159 -12.06 -14.18 -2.14
C TYR A 159 -12.23 -14.48 -3.62
N ASN A 160 -13.41 -14.96 -3.97
CA ASN A 160 -13.90 -14.99 -5.34
C ASN A 160 -14.61 -13.67 -5.61
#